data_AF-A0A7U7JCY6-F1
#
_entry.id   AF-A0A7U7JCY6-F1
#
_cell.length_a   1.000
_cell.length_b   1.000
_cell.length_c   1.000
_cell.angle_alpha   90.00
_cell.angle_beta   90.00
_cell.angle_gamma   90.00
#
_symmetry.space_group_name_H-M   'P 1'
#
loop_
_entity.id
_entity.type
_entity.pdbx_description
1 polymer ?
#
loop_
_entity_poly.entity_id
_entity_poly.type
_entity_poly.pdbx_seq_one_letter_code
_entity_poly.pdbx_strand_id
1 'polypeptide(L)' 'MLYSMHCICSDKSIDDILSAQRDIPLPLEDMLACHTRRLTGCRSFIEQIRACVKDSKLVFEAEQQA' A
#
# COMPACT_ATOMS: atom_id res chain seq x y z
N MET A 1 -1.24 -5.71 16.65
CA MET A 1 -1.86 -4.39 16.37
C MET A 1 -2.53 -4.52 15.02
N LEU A 2 -3.86 -4.58 14.99
CA LEU A 2 -4.62 -4.53 13.73
C LEU A 2 -4.57 -3.08 13.23
N TYR A 3 -4.07 -2.87 12.01
CA TYR A 3 -4.09 -1.55 11.39
C TYR A 3 -5.49 -1.30 10.83
N SER A 4 -6.46 -1.06 11.71
CA SER A 4 -7.87 -0.77 11.38
C SER A 4 -8.07 0.62 10.73
N MET A 5 -7.08 1.11 10.00
CA MET A 5 -7.18 2.31 9.20
C MET A 5 -7.82 1.96 7.86
N HIS A 6 -8.97 2.56 7.61
CA HIS A 6 -9.71 2.46 6.36
C HIS A 6 -9.59 3.79 5.61
N CYS A 7 -9.09 3.78 4.38
CA CYS A 7 -9.16 4.98 3.53
C CYS A 7 -10.53 4.98 2.85
N ILE A 8 -11.37 5.92 3.29
CA ILE A 8 -12.71 6.16 2.71
C ILE A 8 -12.60 6.44 1.20
N CYS A 9 -11.48 7.01 0.73
CA CYS A 9 -11.29 7.31 -0.69
C CYS A 9 -11.09 6.07 -1.58
N SER A 10 -10.63 4.96 -1.01
CA SER A 10 -10.39 3.70 -1.72
C SER A 10 -11.36 2.58 -1.31
N ASP A 11 -12.16 2.81 -0.27
CA ASP A 11 -12.97 1.80 0.41
C ASP A 11 -12.19 0.52 0.72
N LYS A 12 -10.93 0.71 1.14
CA LYS A 12 -9.99 -0.38 1.45
C LYS A 12 -9.30 -0.10 2.76
N SER A 13 -9.13 -1.15 3.55
CA SER A 13 -8.30 -1.12 4.75
C SER A 13 -6.82 -1.35 4.39
N ILE A 14 -5.92 -0.99 5.32
CA ILE A 14 -4.51 -1.34 5.18
C ILE A 14 -4.33 -2.86 5.12
N ASP A 15 -5.06 -3.61 5.95
CA ASP A 15 -4.99 -5.08 5.97
C ASP A 15 -5.40 -5.69 4.61
N ASP A 16 -6.43 -5.16 3.94
CA ASP A 16 -6.83 -5.63 2.61
C ASP A 16 -5.74 -5.41 1.57
N ILE A 17 -5.05 -4.26 1.64
CA ILE A 17 -3.95 -3.91 0.75
C ILE A 17 -2.75 -4.81 1.01
N LEU A 18 -2.41 -5.04 2.27
CA LEU A 18 -1.32 -5.94 2.66
C LEU A 18 -1.63 -7.40 2.28
N SER A 19 -2.89 -7.83 2.39
CA SER A 19 -3.32 -9.16 1.94
C SER A 19 -3.18 -9.28 0.43
N ALA A 20 -3.70 -8.30 -0.34
CA ALA A 20 -3.56 -8.28 -1.79
C ALA A 20 -2.09 -8.27 -2.23
N GLN A 21 -1.22 -7.55 -1.52
CA GLN A 21 0.22 -7.50 -1.77
C GLN A 21 0.93 -8.83 -1.46
N ARG A 22 0.41 -9.63 -0.53
CA ARG A 22 0.92 -10.99 -0.26
C ARG A 22 0.52 -11.98 -1.36
N ASP A 23 -0.68 -11.83 -1.90
CA ASP A 23 -1.19 -12.69 -2.97
C ASP A 23 -0.56 -12.33 -4.32
N ILE A 24 -0.43 -11.03 -4.62
CA ILE A 24 0.14 -10.48 -5.85
C ILE A 24 1.12 -9.36 -5.47
N PRO A 25 2.41 -9.67 -5.26
CA PRO A 25 3.40 -8.67 -4.89
C PRO A 25 3.66 -7.73 -6.06
N LEU A 26 3.31 -6.46 -5.88
CA LEU A 26 3.58 -5.38 -6.82
C LEU A 26 4.68 -4.44 -6.29
N PRO A 27 5.36 -3.69 -7.16
CA PRO A 27 6.14 -2.55 -6.72
C PRO A 27 5.29 -1.58 -5.89
N LEU A 28 5.92 -0.94 -4.90
CA LEU A 28 5.21 -0.08 -3.94
C LEU A 28 4.37 1.02 -4.63
N GLU A 29 4.90 1.63 -5.69
CA GLU A 29 4.19 2.68 -6.42
C GLU A 29 2.98 2.14 -7.19
N ASP A 30 3.13 0.97 -7.83
CA ASP A 30 2.04 0.32 -8.56
C ASP A 30 0.95 -0.17 -7.62
N MET A 31 1.32 -0.77 -6.49
CA MET A 31 0.40 -1.17 -5.43
C MET A 31 -0.40 0.04 -4.91
N LEU A 32 0.30 1.16 -4.63
CA LEU A 32 -0.35 2.40 -4.21
C LEU A 32 -1.28 2.94 -5.31
N ALA A 33 -0.88 2.91 -6.57
CA ALA A 33 -1.73 3.37 -7.67
C ALA A 33 -2.98 2.48 -7.87
N CYS A 34 -2.84 1.17 -7.73
CA CYS A 34 -3.93 0.21 -7.84
C CYS A 34 -4.97 0.39 -6.73
N HIS A 35 -4.53 0.66 -5.50
CA HIS A 35 -5.42 0.70 -4.34
C HIS A 35 -5.81 2.11 -3.91
N THR A 36 -5.02 3.13 -4.23
CA THR A 36 -5.32 4.52 -3.86
C THR A 36 -5.56 5.36 -5.12
N ARG A 37 -6.83 5.44 -5.54
CA ARG A 37 -7.25 6.26 -6.71
C ARG A 37 -6.98 7.77 -6.56
N ARG A 38 -6.72 8.25 -5.34
CA ARG A 38 -6.35 9.65 -5.05
C ARG A 38 -5.15 9.70 -4.12
N LEU A 39 -3.96 9.82 -4.71
CA LEU A 39 -2.72 10.08 -3.96
C LEU A 39 -2.78 11.39 -3.16
N THR A 40 -3.62 12.34 -3.59
CA THR A 40 -3.66 13.71 -3.06
C THR A 40 -4.48 13.87 -1.77
N GLY A 41 -5.34 12.90 -1.40
CA GLY A 41 -6.26 13.02 -0.26
C GLY A 41 -5.97 12.09 0.93
N CYS A 42 -5.29 10.97 0.69
CA CYS A 42 -5.03 9.93 1.70
C CYS A 42 -3.53 9.90 2.11
N ARG A 43 -2.87 11.06 2.24
CA ARG A 43 -1.42 11.12 2.53
C ARG A 43 -1.04 10.34 3.79
N SER A 44 -1.77 10.51 4.89
CA SER A 44 -1.53 9.76 6.14
C SER A 44 -1.69 8.25 5.98
N PHE A 45 -2.68 7.81 5.20
CA PHE A 45 -2.91 6.40 4.90
C PHE A 45 -1.80 5.81 4.03
N ILE A 46 -1.34 6.55 3.02
CA ILE A 46 -0.24 6.15 2.14
C ILE A 46 1.06 5.99 2.94
N GLU A 47 1.42 6.97 3.78
CA GLU A 47 2.62 6.87 4.64
C GLU A 47 2.55 5.64 5.56
N GLN A 48 1.36 5.34 6.09
CA GLN A 48 1.17 4.19 6.97
C GLN A 48 1.30 2.86 6.22
N ILE A 49 0.78 2.77 5.00
CA ILE A 49 1.01 1.61 4.12
C ILE A 49 2.50 1.47 3.83
N ARG A 50 3.20 2.55 3.44
CA ARG A 50 4.65 2.52 3.18
C ARG A 50 5.42 1.98 4.38
N ALA A 51 5.09 2.42 5.59
CA ALA A 51 5.69 1.90 6.82
C ALA A 51 5.39 0.41 7.00
N CYS A 52 4.14 -0.03 6.88
CA CYS A 52 3.74 -1.42 7.07
C CYS A 52 4.39 -2.37 6.05
N VAL A 53 4.44 -1.99 4.77
CA VAL A 53 5.02 -2.81 3.69
C VAL A 53 6.54 -2.90 3.87
N LYS A 54 7.20 -1.81 4.29
CA LYS A 54 8.65 -1.80 4.59
C LYS A 54 9.00 -2.69 5.78
N ASP A 55 8.27 -2.57 6.89
CA ASP A 55 8.47 -3.40 8.08
C ASP A 55 8.17 -4.89 7.80
N SER A 56 7.18 -5.16 6.94
CA SER A 56 6.80 -6.52 6.55
C SER A 56 7.68 -7.12 5.45
N LYS A 57 8.68 -6.39 4.92
CA LYS A 57 9.51 -6.80 3.76
C LYS A 57 8.67 -7.22 2.54
N LEU A 58 7.50 -6.61 2.36
CA LEU A 58 6.58 -6.89 1.25
C LEU A 58 6.83 -5.98 0.03
N VAL A 59 7.86 -5.15 0.07
CA VAL A 59 8.26 -4.28 -1.04
C VAL A 59 9.13 -5.11 -1.98
N PHE A 60 8.68 -5.26 -3.22
CA PHE A 60 9.60 -5.49 -4.32
C PHE A 60 10.06 -4.11 -4.78
N GLU A 61 11.34 -3.81 -4.60
CA GLU A 61 11.95 -2.70 -5.32
C GLU A 61 11.71 -3.00 -6.79
N ALA A 62 10.90 -2.17 -7.48
CA ALA A 62 10.97 -2.16 -8.93
C ALA A 62 12.44 -1.92 -9.23
N GLU A 63 13.13 -2.94 -9.75
CA GLU A 63 14.44 -2.75 -10.33
C GLU A 63 14.29 -1.55 -11.26
N GLN A 64 14.99 -0.46 -10.92
CA GLN A 64 15.13 0.69 -11.77
C GLN A 64 15.80 0.18 -13.06
N GLN A 65 15.00 -0.24 -14.04
CA GLN A 65 15.50 -0.42 -15.39
C GLN A 65 15.82 0.97 -15.94
N ALA A 66 17.13 1.22 -15.93
CA ALA A 66 17.93 2.25 -16.59
C ALA A 66 17.23 3.18 -17.59
#